data_AF-A0A950EUX7-F1
#
_entry.id   AF-A0A950EUX7-F1
#
_cell.length_a   1.000
_cell.length_b   1.000
_cell.length_c   1.000
_cell.angle_alpha   90.00
_cell.angle_beta   90.00
_cell.angle_gamma   90.00
#
_symmetry.space_group_name_H-M   'P 1'
#
loop_
_entity.id
_entity.type
_entity.pdbx_description
1 polymer ?
#
loop_
_entity_poly.entity_id
_entity_poly.type
_entity_poly.pdbx_seq_one_letter_code
_entity_poly.pdbx_strand_id
1 'polypeptide(L)'
;MKIIVVGILLSAAGLVVLPSRSQAQAVLETSGGQAYFERAVKTLCGSMAQVQVGPDHAFVYLSGAYLQNRNLDEVARNLAIDGLNAFPESSSFSVHIEDSRGNGYAEVSH
;
A
#
# COMPACT_ATOMS: atom_id res chain seq x y z
N MET A 1 37.22 58.30 -6.73
CA MET A 1 37.54 57.48 -5.54
C MET A 1 36.53 57.77 -4.45
N LYS A 2 36.15 56.74 -3.67
CA LYS A 2 35.24 56.69 -2.51
C LYS A 2 33.75 56.41 -2.77
N ILE A 3 33.47 55.13 -2.57
CA ILE A 3 32.23 54.40 -2.32
C ILE A 3 31.54 54.92 -1.05
N ILE A 4 30.21 55.01 -1.02
CA ILE A 4 29.40 54.65 0.16
C ILE A 4 28.13 53.93 -0.31
N VAL A 5 28.11 52.62 -0.05
CA VAL A 5 26.97 51.71 -0.17
C VAL A 5 26.17 51.83 1.12
N VAL A 6 24.87 52.11 1.05
CA VAL A 6 23.95 51.92 2.18
C VAL A 6 23.13 50.68 1.88
N GLY A 7 23.53 49.57 2.52
CA GLY A 7 22.83 48.28 2.44
C GLY A 7 21.59 48.29 3.31
N ILE A 8 20.46 47.88 2.72
CA ILE A 8 19.24 47.56 3.45
C ILE A 8 19.35 46.10 3.87
N LEU A 9 19.56 45.86 5.16
CA LEU A 9 19.42 44.55 5.79
C LEU A 9 17.93 44.21 5.88
N LEU A 10 17.42 43.40 4.95
CA LEU A 10 16.17 42.67 5.16
C LEU A 10 16.47 41.35 5.87
N SER A 11 16.10 41.32 7.14
CA SER A 11 15.98 40.13 7.97
C SER A 11 14.91 39.22 7.38
N ALA A 12 15.31 38.11 6.76
CA ALA A 12 14.41 36.99 6.48
C ALA A 12 14.78 35.85 7.42
N ALA A 13 13.99 35.72 8.49
CA ALA A 13 13.86 34.46 9.22
C ALA A 13 13.30 33.42 8.24
N GLY A 14 14.18 32.63 7.65
CA GLY A 14 13.82 31.50 6.80
C GLY A 14 13.97 30.22 7.61
N LEU A 15 12.84 29.63 7.99
CA LEU A 15 12.71 28.30 8.55
C LEU A 15 13.72 27.31 7.94
N VAL A 16 14.29 26.47 8.79
CA VAL A 16 14.85 25.18 8.38
C VAL A 16 13.72 24.38 7.72
N VAL A 17 13.67 24.39 6.40
CA VAL A 17 12.85 23.43 5.64
C VAL A 17 13.80 22.36 5.15
N LEU A 18 13.91 21.29 5.95
CA LEU A 18 14.41 20.00 5.50
C LEU A 18 13.52 19.55 4.32
N PRO A 19 14.04 19.34 3.11
CA PRO A 19 13.20 18.86 2.02
C PRO A 19 12.94 17.36 2.21
N SER A 20 11.73 17.07 2.69
CA SER A 20 10.79 16.07 2.17
C SER A 20 11.36 14.76 1.56
N ARG A 21 12.23 14.04 2.26
CA ARG A 21 12.51 12.63 1.92
C ARG A 21 11.34 11.68 2.22
N SER A 22 10.37 12.12 3.04
CA SER A 22 9.36 11.23 3.64
C SER A 22 8.19 10.82 2.74
N GLN A 23 7.91 11.49 1.61
CA GLN A 23 6.72 11.18 0.80
C GLN A 23 7.07 10.47 -0.50
N ALA A 24 8.14 10.86 -1.20
CA ALA A 24 8.51 10.20 -2.45
C ALA A 24 9.03 8.77 -2.22
N GLN A 25 9.77 8.51 -1.13
CA GLN A 25 10.20 7.16 -0.76
C GLN A 25 9.04 6.32 -0.23
N ALA A 26 8.17 6.89 0.61
CA ALA A 26 6.95 6.20 1.04
C ALA A 26 6.05 5.84 -0.15
N VAL A 27 5.88 6.72 -1.14
CA VAL A 27 5.09 6.42 -2.35
C VAL A 27 5.77 5.35 -3.22
N LEU A 28 7.10 5.36 -3.35
CA LEU A 28 7.83 4.31 -4.08
C LEU A 28 7.76 2.95 -3.38
N GLU A 29 7.96 2.90 -2.06
CA GLU A 29 7.87 1.67 -1.26
C GLU A 29 6.43 1.13 -1.24
N THR A 30 5.44 2.01 -1.07
CA THR A 30 4.01 1.67 -1.15
C THR A 30 3.65 1.15 -2.54
N SER A 31 4.20 1.73 -3.61
CA SER A 31 3.96 1.24 -4.98
C SER A 31 4.56 -0.15 -5.22
N GLY A 32 5.67 -0.47 -4.56
CA GLY A 32 6.28 -1.80 -4.61
C GLY A 32 5.46 -2.86 -3.87
N GLY A 33 5.05 -2.54 -2.64
CA GLY A 33 4.19 -3.41 -1.82
C GLY A 33 2.84 -3.66 -2.48
N GLN A 34 2.18 -2.60 -2.97
CA GLN A 34 0.94 -2.71 -3.72
C GLN A 34 1.10 -3.60 -4.96
N ALA A 35 2.12 -3.36 -5.80
CA ALA A 35 2.33 -4.18 -7.00
C ALA A 35 2.64 -5.65 -6.68
N TYR A 36 3.35 -5.92 -5.57
CA TYR A 36 3.58 -7.27 -5.06
C TYR A 36 2.25 -7.93 -4.67
N PHE A 37 1.45 -7.25 -3.85
CA PHE A 37 0.17 -7.78 -3.36
C PHE A 37 -0.81 -8.03 -4.51
N GLU A 38 -0.93 -7.07 -5.43
CA GLU A 38 -1.77 -7.23 -6.62
C GLU A 38 -1.34 -8.46 -7.44
N ARG A 39 -0.04 -8.72 -7.57
CA ARG A 39 0.45 -9.93 -8.24
C ARG A 39 0.05 -11.20 -7.49
N ALA A 40 0.17 -11.22 -6.17
CA ALA A 40 -0.26 -12.36 -5.34
C ALA A 40 -1.76 -12.66 -5.52
N VAL A 41 -2.60 -11.61 -5.51
CA VAL A 41 -4.03 -11.73 -5.82
C VAL A 41 -4.25 -12.34 -7.20
N LYS A 42 -3.55 -11.87 -8.24
CA LYS A 42 -3.71 -12.41 -9.61
C LYS A 42 -3.26 -13.86 -9.73
N THR A 43 -2.23 -14.26 -8.98
CA THR A 43 -1.75 -15.65 -8.93
C THR A 43 -2.73 -16.58 -8.24
N LEU A 44 -3.25 -16.20 -7.07
CA LEU A 44 -4.16 -17.04 -6.29
C LEU A 44 -5.59 -17.02 -6.84
N CYS A 45 -6.04 -15.85 -7.30
CA CYS A 45 -7.44 -15.60 -7.64
C CYS A 45 -7.72 -15.50 -9.13
N GLY A 46 -6.67 -15.47 -9.95
CA GLY A 46 -6.77 -15.33 -11.39
C GLY A 46 -6.72 -13.89 -11.88
N SER A 47 -6.46 -13.74 -13.19
CA SER A 47 -6.19 -12.44 -13.82
C SER A 47 -7.37 -11.47 -13.76
N MET A 48 -8.59 -11.98 -13.60
CA MET A 48 -9.82 -11.19 -13.55
C MET A 48 -10.18 -10.67 -12.15
N ALA A 49 -9.48 -11.09 -11.09
CA ALA A 49 -9.74 -10.60 -9.74
C ALA A 49 -9.47 -9.09 -9.64
N GLN A 50 -10.41 -8.31 -9.12
CA GLN A 50 -10.22 -6.89 -8.85
C GLN A 50 -9.76 -6.72 -7.41
N VAL A 51 -8.88 -5.75 -7.17
CA VAL A 51 -8.32 -5.52 -5.84
C VAL A 51 -8.22 -4.03 -5.57
N GLN A 52 -8.57 -3.67 -4.34
CA GLN A 52 -8.26 -2.38 -3.73
C GLN A 52 -7.37 -2.67 -2.54
N VAL A 53 -6.17 -2.08 -2.50
CA VAL A 53 -5.20 -2.31 -1.43
C VAL A 53 -4.94 -1.01 -0.68
N GLY A 54 -4.92 -1.12 0.64
CA GLY A 54 -4.45 -0.11 1.57
C GLY A 54 -3.18 -0.59 2.29
N PRO A 55 -2.64 0.21 3.21
CA PRO A 55 -1.42 -0.13 3.94
C PRO A 55 -1.59 -1.31 4.92
N ASP A 56 -2.80 -1.55 5.40
CA ASP A 56 -3.16 -2.50 6.47
C ASP A 56 -4.35 -3.41 6.09
N HIS A 57 -4.88 -3.25 4.88
CA HIS A 57 -6.04 -4.01 4.43
C HIS A 57 -6.11 -4.17 2.92
N ALA A 58 -6.89 -5.15 2.46
CA ALA A 58 -7.27 -5.27 1.07
C ALA A 58 -8.70 -5.77 0.90
N PHE A 59 -9.35 -5.28 -0.14
CA PHE A 59 -10.63 -5.79 -0.65
C PHE A 59 -10.41 -6.44 -2.01
N VAL A 60 -10.81 -7.69 -2.16
CA VAL A 60 -10.66 -8.47 -3.38
C VAL A 60 -12.03 -8.90 -3.89
N TYR A 61 -12.39 -8.45 -5.09
CA TYR A 61 -13.63 -8.84 -5.77
C TYR A 61 -13.33 -9.85 -6.88
N LEU A 62 -13.96 -11.01 -6.82
CA LEU A 62 -13.78 -12.08 -7.79
C LEU A 62 -14.90 -12.07 -8.83
N SER A 63 -14.56 -11.70 -10.06
CA SER A 63 -15.46 -11.84 -11.21
C SER A 63 -15.08 -13.06 -12.06
N GLY A 64 -16.00 -14.00 -12.25
CA GLY A 64 -15.85 -15.15 -13.15
C GLY A 64 -15.43 -16.45 -12.47
N ALA A 65 -14.76 -17.34 -13.21
CA ALA A 65 -14.31 -18.64 -12.71
C ALA A 65 -13.02 -18.46 -11.88
N TYR A 66 -13.19 -18.36 -10.56
CA TYR A 66 -12.09 -18.43 -9.60
C TYR A 66 -11.29 -19.72 -9.79
N LEU A 67 -9.97 -19.60 -10.01
CA LEU A 67 -9.11 -20.68 -10.50
C LEU A 67 -8.68 -21.69 -9.42
N GLN A 68 -8.92 -21.43 -8.13
CA GLN A 68 -8.37 -22.23 -7.03
C GLN A 68 -9.42 -22.62 -5.97
N ASN A 69 -8.96 -23.19 -4.87
CA ASN A 69 -9.73 -23.77 -3.77
C ASN A 69 -10.84 -22.83 -3.27
N ARG A 70 -12.12 -23.23 -3.35
CA ARG A 70 -13.30 -22.39 -3.01
C ARG A 70 -13.38 -21.92 -1.55
N ASN A 71 -12.42 -22.30 -0.71
CA ASN A 71 -12.34 -21.85 0.67
C ASN A 71 -11.83 -20.41 0.74
N LEU A 72 -12.76 -19.45 0.60
CA LEU A 72 -12.45 -18.03 0.56
C LEU A 72 -11.74 -17.52 1.82
N ASP A 73 -12.00 -18.11 3.00
CA ASP A 73 -11.29 -17.75 4.24
C ASP A 73 -9.81 -18.16 4.21
N GLU A 74 -9.49 -19.33 3.65
CA GLU A 74 -8.11 -19.78 3.49
C GLU A 74 -7.35 -18.91 2.48
N VAL A 75 -8.03 -18.50 1.42
CA VAL A 75 -7.49 -17.58 0.40
C VAL A 75 -7.23 -16.21 1.01
N ALA A 76 -8.21 -15.67 1.76
CA ALA A 76 -8.05 -14.43 2.49
C ALA A 76 -6.87 -14.50 3.47
N ARG A 77 -6.71 -15.61 4.19
CA ARG A 77 -5.58 -15.81 5.11
C ARG A 77 -4.24 -15.82 4.40
N ASN A 78 -4.12 -16.53 3.28
CA ASN A 78 -2.88 -16.56 2.50
C ASN A 78 -2.54 -15.16 1.96
N LEU A 79 -3.54 -14.45 1.45
CA LEU A 79 -3.36 -13.07 1.02
C LEU A 79 -3.00 -12.14 2.19
N ALA A 80 -3.59 -12.30 3.37
CA ALA A 80 -3.23 -11.49 4.54
C ALA A 80 -1.76 -11.68 4.95
N ILE A 81 -1.21 -12.90 4.81
CA ILE A 81 0.22 -13.16 4.99
C ILE A 81 1.05 -12.42 3.91
N ASP A 82 0.64 -12.50 2.65
CA ASP A 82 1.29 -11.75 1.56
C ASP A 82 1.19 -10.22 1.75
N GLY A 83 0.11 -9.75 2.38
CA GLY A 83 -0.10 -8.36 2.78
C GLY A 83 0.94 -7.89 3.80
N LEU A 84 1.20 -8.66 4.85
CA LEU A 84 2.27 -8.34 5.81
C LEU A 84 3.66 -8.33 5.15
N ASN A 85 3.90 -9.21 4.18
CA ASN A 85 5.17 -9.21 3.44
C ASN A 85 5.29 -7.99 2.49
N ALA A 86 4.17 -7.53 1.92
CA ALA A 86 4.10 -6.35 1.07
C ALA A 86 4.23 -5.03 1.87
N PHE A 87 3.69 -5.01 3.09
CA PHE A 87 3.59 -3.85 3.96
C PHE A 87 4.21 -4.15 5.34
N PRO A 88 5.55 -4.26 5.43
CA PRO A 88 6.25 -4.72 6.64
C PRO A 88 6.13 -3.77 7.84
N GLU A 89 5.69 -2.53 7.62
CA GLU A 89 5.42 -1.56 8.69
C GLU A 89 4.03 -1.78 9.33
N SER A 90 3.17 -2.62 8.74
CA SER A 90 1.85 -2.91 9.28
C SER A 90 1.94 -3.99 10.35
N SER A 91 1.35 -3.75 11.53
CA SER A 91 1.33 -4.73 12.62
C SER A 91 0.36 -5.90 12.37
N SER A 92 -0.68 -5.63 11.57
CA SER A 92 -1.62 -6.63 11.09
C SER A 92 -2.04 -6.29 9.65
N PHE A 93 -2.53 -7.29 8.93
CA PHE A 93 -3.09 -7.07 7.61
C PHE A 93 -4.37 -7.87 7.47
N SER A 94 -5.45 -7.20 7.04
CA SER A 94 -6.76 -7.82 6.86
C SER A 94 -7.11 -7.94 5.39
N VAL A 95 -7.74 -9.05 5.00
CA VAL A 95 -8.20 -9.27 3.64
C VAL A 95 -9.65 -9.67 3.68
N HIS A 96 -10.47 -8.93 2.94
CA HIS A 96 -11.84 -9.30 2.62
C HIS A 96 -11.88 -9.74 1.16
N ILE A 97 -12.42 -10.92 0.90
CA ILE A 97 -12.61 -11.45 -0.45
C ILE A 97 -14.08 -11.77 -0.67
N GLU A 98 -14.63 -11.37 -1.80
CA GLU A 98 -16.02 -11.67 -2.13
C GLU A 98 -16.20 -12.10 -3.59
N ASP A 99 -17.17 -12.99 -3.80
CA ASP A 99 -17.65 -13.42 -5.11
C ASP A 99 -19.18 -13.50 -5.11
N SER A 100 -19.78 -13.75 -6.29
CA SER A 100 -21.24 -13.86 -6.44
C SER A 100 -21.92 -14.95 -5.59
N ARG A 101 -21.15 -15.84 -4.95
CA ARG A 101 -21.63 -17.01 -4.21
C ARG A 101 -21.20 -16.99 -2.74
N GLY A 102 -20.51 -15.95 -2.26
CA GLY A 102 -20.08 -15.83 -0.87
C GLY A 102 -18.91 -14.89 -0.65
N ASN A 103 -18.45 -14.85 0.60
CA ASN A 103 -17.31 -14.05 1.03
C ASN A 103 -16.36 -14.88 1.90
N GLY A 104 -15.18 -14.33 2.13
CA GLY A 104 -14.20 -14.82 3.09
C GLY A 104 -13.45 -13.66 3.71
N TYR A 105 -12.92 -13.90 4.90
CA TYR A 105 -12.19 -12.88 5.64
C TYR A 105 -11.08 -13.49 6.47
N ALA A 106 -9.95 -12.81 6.52
CA ALA A 106 -8.90 -13.10 7.47
C ALA A 106 -8.16 -11.84 7.89
N GLU A 107 -7.66 -11.85 9.11
CA GLU A 107 -6.66 -10.91 9.61
C GLU A 107 -5.49 -11.70 10.16
N VAL A 108 -4.27 -11.27 9.81
CA VAL A 108 -3.03 -11.86 10.31
C VAL A 108 -2.22 -10.75 10.96
N SER A 109 -1.55 -11.08 12.07
CA SER A 109 -0.68 -10.16 12.81
C SER A 109 0.72 -10.76 12.93
N HIS A 110 1.74 -9.90 13.10
CA HIS A 110 3.12 -10.30 13.37
C HIS A 110 3.31 -10.97 14.75
#